data_AF-A0A9D4CCK5-F1
#
_entry.id   AF-A0A9D4CCK5-F1
#
_cell.length_a   1.000
_cell.length_b   1.000
_cell.length_c   1.000
_cell.angle_alpha   90.00
_cell.angle_beta   90.00
_cell.angle_gamma   90.00
#
_symmetry.space_group_name_H-M   'P 1'
#
loop_
_entity.id
_entity.type
_entity.pdbx_description
1 polymer ?
#
loop_
_entity_poly.entity_id
_entity_poly.type
_entity_poly.pdbx_seq_one_letter_code
_entity_poly.pdbx_strand_id
1 'polypeptide(L)'
;MFDCKSSNLVYAVNCRRCRKYVYVGEIGGTLYQRHLLNLSRICTQQSDPVAEHFYTDGHSMDDFQIMGLEKLNGSDEYRKTIEQLWKAKRRTYRPYGINVQE
;
A
#
# COMPACT_ATOMS: atom_id res chain seq x y z
N MET A 1 13.79 -8.56 -7.10
CA MET A 1 13.55 -8.16 -5.70
C MET A 1 13.56 -6.64 -5.66
N PHE A 2 12.57 -6.00 -5.01
CA PHE A 2 12.53 -4.54 -4.88
C PHE A 2 13.13 -4.13 -3.54
N ASP A 3 13.82 -3.01 -3.53
CA ASP A 3 14.44 -2.41 -2.36
C ASP A 3 13.85 -1.02 -2.07
N CYS A 4 14.35 -0.37 -1.02
CA CYS A 4 13.88 0.96 -0.61
C CYS A 4 14.11 2.05 -1.67
N LYS A 5 15.05 1.85 -2.60
CA LYS A 5 15.38 2.79 -3.68
C LYS A 5 14.53 2.61 -4.92
N SER A 6 13.76 1.52 -5.00
CA SER A 6 12.90 1.22 -6.13
C SER A 6 11.77 2.26 -6.24
N SER A 7 11.57 2.77 -7.46
CA SER A 7 10.58 3.79 -7.81
C SER A 7 9.76 3.38 -9.04
N ASN A 8 8.74 4.18 -9.39
CA ASN A 8 7.85 3.94 -10.54
C ASN A 8 7.25 2.53 -10.53
N LEU A 9 6.55 2.18 -9.44
CA LEU A 9 6.06 0.83 -9.23
C LEU A 9 4.69 0.81 -8.56
N VAL A 10 4.02 -0.32 -8.68
CA VAL A 10 2.87 -0.69 -7.86
C VAL A 10 3.37 -1.43 -6.63
N TYR A 11 2.86 -1.07 -5.45
CA TYR A 11 3.22 -1.65 -4.17
C TYR A 11 1.98 -2.17 -3.44
N ALA A 12 2.20 -3.03 -2.46
CA ALA A 12 1.19 -3.48 -1.51
C ALA A 12 1.60 -3.14 -0.08
N VAL A 13 0.60 -2.90 0.75
CA VAL A 13 0.74 -2.96 2.20
C VAL A 13 0.29 -4.34 2.68
N ASN A 14 1.20 -5.05 3.32
CA ASN A 14 0.92 -6.31 4.00
C ASN A 14 0.70 -6.04 5.48
N CYS A 15 -0.37 -6.61 6.03
CA CYS A 15 -0.61 -6.60 7.46
C CYS A 15 -0.27 -7.97 8.05
N ARG A 16 0.69 -8.03 8.98
CA ARG A 16 1.14 -9.28 9.61
C ARG A 16 0.03 -9.96 10.38
N ARG A 17 -0.77 -9.19 11.13
CA ARG A 17 -1.91 -9.70 11.90
C ARG A 17 -3.01 -10.28 11.00
N CYS A 18 -3.36 -9.58 9.91
CA CYS A 18 -4.34 -10.06 8.93
C CYS A 18 -3.80 -11.16 8.00
N ARG A 19 -2.46 -11.34 7.93
CA ARG A 19 -1.76 -12.31 7.07
C ARG A 19 -2.11 -12.17 5.58
N LYS A 20 -2.31 -10.94 5.11
CA LYS A 20 -2.65 -10.63 3.71
C LYS A 20 -2.23 -9.23 3.30
N TYR A 21 -2.22 -9.00 1.99
CA TYR A 21 -2.19 -7.66 1.43
C TYR A 21 -3.53 -6.99 1.66
N VAL A 22 -3.52 -5.89 2.40
CA VAL A 22 -4.74 -5.14 2.77
C VAL A 22 -4.97 -3.95 1.85
N TYR A 23 -3.89 -3.41 1.26
CA TYR A 23 -3.92 -2.25 0.37
C TYR A 23 -2.97 -2.45 -0.80
N VAL A 24 -3.34 -1.93 -1.97
CA VAL A 24 -2.48 -1.76 -3.13
C VAL A 24 -2.52 -0.29 -3.55
N GLY A 25 -1.35 0.25 -3.90
CA GLY A 25 -1.18 1.63 -4.35
C GLY A 25 -0.08 1.74 -5.42
N GLU A 26 -0.03 2.89 -6.09
CA GLU A 26 1.08 3.26 -6.96
C GLU A 26 2.03 4.30 -6.36
N ILE A 27 3.28 4.29 -6.83
CA ILE A 27 4.27 5.32 -6.53
C ILE A 27 5.04 5.72 -7.79
N GLY A 28 5.14 7.02 -8.05
CA GLY A 28 6.19 7.58 -8.90
C GLY A 28 7.52 7.75 -8.15
N GLY A 29 7.45 8.15 -6.88
CA GLY A 29 8.61 8.23 -5.98
C GLY A 29 9.14 6.87 -5.54
N THR A 30 10.02 6.87 -4.53
CA THR A 30 10.66 5.66 -4.01
C THR A 30 9.79 4.92 -2.97
N LEU A 31 10.00 3.61 -2.84
CA LEU A 31 9.41 2.81 -1.77
C LEU A 31 9.78 3.34 -0.38
N TYR A 32 11.00 3.84 -0.21
CA TYR A 32 11.45 4.48 1.04
C TYR A 32 10.56 5.66 1.43
N GLN A 33 10.33 6.60 0.51
CA GLN A 33 9.49 7.77 0.77
C GLN A 33 8.07 7.35 1.12
N ARG A 34 7.52 6.35 0.41
CA ARG A 34 6.17 5.85 0.71
C ARG A 34 6.11 5.14 2.06
N HIS A 35 7.14 4.38 2.41
CA HIS A 35 7.25 3.74 3.71
C HIS A 35 7.22 4.78 4.84
N LEU A 36 8.10 5.78 4.78
CA LEU A 36 8.15 6.86 5.78
C LEU A 36 6.84 7.65 5.88
N LEU A 37 6.22 7.97 4.73
CA LEU A 37 4.93 8.66 4.72
C LEU A 37 3.85 7.84 5.44
N ASN A 38 3.75 6.55 5.17
CA ASN A 38 2.78 5.69 5.85
C ASN A 38 3.08 5.59 7.35
N LEU A 39 4.35 5.44 7.76
CA LEU A 39 4.71 5.44 9.18
C LEU A 39 4.32 6.76 9.86
N SER A 40 4.62 7.90 9.23
CA SER A 40 4.24 9.22 9.75
C SER A 40 2.72 9.35 9.91
N ARG A 41 1.94 8.90 8.92
CA ARG A 41 0.48 8.91 8.95
C ARG A 41 -0.10 8.03 10.04
N ILE A 42 0.47 6.84 10.25
CA ILE A 42 0.10 5.94 11.35
C ILE A 42 0.39 6.61 12.70
N CYS A 43 1.60 7.16 12.89
CA CYS A 43 1.98 7.85 14.13
C CYS A 43 1.10 9.07 14.44
N THR A 44 0.73 9.82 13.40
CA THR A 44 -0.08 11.04 13.53
C THR A 44 -1.58 10.79 13.42
N GLN A 45 -2.00 9.52 13.32
CA GLN A 45 -3.39 9.09 13.25
C GLN A 45 -4.20 9.84 12.18
N GLN A 46 -3.62 9.99 10.99
CA GLN A 46 -4.34 10.63 9.87
C GLN A 46 -5.54 9.78 9.46
N SER A 47 -6.64 10.44 9.06
CA SER A 47 -7.78 9.77 8.45
C SER A 47 -7.44 9.39 7.01
N ASP A 48 -6.72 8.27 6.89
CA ASP A 48 -6.52 7.56 5.64
C ASP A 48 -6.65 6.05 5.88
N PRO A 49 -7.08 5.26 4.88
CA PRO A 49 -7.40 3.86 5.10
C PRO A 49 -6.23 3.01 5.62
N VAL A 50 -4.98 3.37 5.27
CA VAL A 50 -3.80 2.64 5.73
C VAL A 50 -3.51 3.02 7.18
N ALA A 51 -3.45 4.31 7.51
CA ALA A 51 -3.24 4.73 8.89
C ALA A 51 -4.32 4.18 9.82
N GLU A 52 -5.59 4.39 9.48
CA GLU A 52 -6.73 3.88 10.25
C GLU A 52 -6.59 2.40 10.55
N HIS A 53 -6.21 1.58 9.56
CA HIS A 53 -6.03 0.15 9.77
C HIS A 53 -4.95 -0.21 10.80
N PHE A 54 -3.88 0.58 10.94
CA PHE A 54 -2.74 0.26 11.81
C PHE A 54 -2.70 1.03 13.14
N TYR A 55 -3.62 1.99 13.37
CA TYR A 55 -3.81 2.58 14.71
C TYR A 55 -5.14 2.22 15.37
N THR A 56 -6.01 1.45 14.71
CA THR A 56 -7.31 0.99 15.25
C THR A 56 -7.38 -0.53 15.42
N ASP A 57 -8.40 -1.02 16.16
CA ASP A 57 -8.83 -2.43 16.24
C ASP A 57 -7.71 -3.47 16.46
N GLY A 58 -6.77 -3.15 17.36
CA GLY A 58 -5.75 -4.11 17.81
C GLY A 58 -4.66 -4.42 16.80
N HIS A 59 -4.53 -3.59 15.77
CA HIS A 59 -3.36 -3.54 14.89
C HIS A 59 -2.40 -2.44 15.37
N SER A 60 -1.15 -2.53 14.93
CA SER A 60 -0.13 -1.55 15.28
C SER A 60 0.85 -1.33 14.12
N MET A 61 1.75 -0.36 14.27
CA MET A 61 2.87 -0.16 13.36
C MET A 61 3.76 -1.41 13.20
N ASP A 62 3.83 -2.29 14.21
CA ASP A 62 4.63 -3.52 14.14
C ASP A 62 4.04 -4.55 13.16
N ASP A 63 2.74 -4.41 12.83
CA ASP A 63 2.05 -5.23 11.85
C ASP A 63 2.22 -4.70 10.41
N PHE A 64 2.72 -3.47 10.25
CA PHE A 64 2.84 -2.79 8.96
C PHE A 64 4.06 -3.27 8.18
N GLN A 65 3.82 -3.68 6.93
CA GLN A 65 4.88 -3.98 5.97
C GLN A 65 4.54 -3.43 4.59
N ILE A 66 5.55 -2.95 3.87
CA ILE A 66 5.41 -2.52 2.47
C ILE A 66 6.22 -3.45 1.56
N MET A 67 5.66 -3.77 0.40
CA MET A 67 6.31 -4.62 -0.60
C MET A 67 6.06 -4.08 -2.00
N GLY A 68 7.11 -3.98 -2.81
CA GLY A 68 6.95 -3.73 -4.25
C GLY A 68 6.34 -4.95 -4.95
N LEU A 69 5.36 -4.73 -5.82
CA LEU A 69 4.73 -5.78 -6.61
C LEU A 69 5.28 -5.79 -8.04
N GLU A 70 5.32 -4.63 -8.69
CA GLU A 70 5.65 -4.54 -10.11
C GLU A 70 6.21 -3.17 -10.47
N LYS A 71 7.41 -3.13 -11.06
CA LYS A 71 8.03 -1.89 -11.57
C LYS A 71 7.63 -1.66 -13.00
N LEU A 72 7.26 -0.43 -13.32
CA LEU A 72 6.72 -0.05 -14.62
C LEU A 72 7.56 1.06 -15.24
N ASN A 73 7.78 0.96 -16.54
CA ASN A 73 8.45 1.99 -17.36
C ASN A 73 7.45 2.70 -18.29
N GLY A 74 6.15 2.67 -17.96
CA GLY A 74 5.07 3.28 -18.73
C GLY A 74 4.62 4.62 -18.19
N SER A 75 3.55 5.17 -18.77
CA SER A 75 2.93 6.42 -18.30
C SER A 75 2.24 6.24 -16.94
N ASP A 76 1.85 7.35 -16.32
CA ASP A 76 1.08 7.35 -15.08
C ASP A 76 -0.28 6.66 -15.26
N GLU A 77 -0.93 6.81 -16.40
CA GLU A 77 -2.19 6.12 -16.72
C GLU A 77 -1.99 4.60 -16.77
N TYR A 78 -0.90 4.14 -17.38
CA TYR A 78 -0.57 2.72 -17.42
C TYR A 78 -0.35 2.17 -16.00
N ARG A 79 0.35 2.93 -15.14
CA ARG A 79 0.58 2.53 -13.75
C ARG A 79 -0.71 2.45 -12.94
N LYS A 80 -1.65 3.38 -13.14
CA LYS A 80 -3.00 3.30 -12.56
C LYS A 80 -3.77 2.06 -13.05
N THR A 81 -3.69 1.71 -14.33
CA THR A 81 -4.32 0.48 -14.83
C THR A 81 -3.76 -0.77 -14.14
N ILE A 82 -2.44 -0.87 -14.01
CA ILE A 82 -1.80 -2.01 -13.34
C ILE A 82 -2.14 -2.04 -11.85
N GLU A 83 -2.19 -0.88 -11.18
CA GLU A 83 -2.65 -0.77 -9.79
C GLU A 83 -4.06 -1.33 -9.62
N GLN A 84 -5.00 -0.99 -10.51
CA GLN A 84 -6.38 -1.49 -10.49
C GLN A 84 -6.45 -3.02 -10.67
N LEU A 85 -5.66 -3.58 -11.59
CA LEU A 85 -5.55 -5.02 -11.77
C LEU A 85 -5.04 -5.72 -10.51
N TRP A 86 -4.03 -5.15 -9.84
CA TRP A 86 -3.52 -5.69 -8.59
C TRP A 86 -4.53 -5.60 -7.44
N LYS A 87 -5.27 -4.49 -7.32
CA LYS A 87 -6.35 -4.34 -6.34
C LYS A 87 -7.41 -5.43 -6.50
N ALA A 88 -7.84 -5.68 -7.75
CA ALA A 88 -8.80 -6.74 -8.07
C ALA A 88 -8.23 -8.14 -7.78
N LYS A 89 -7.01 -8.43 -8.27
CA LYS A 89 -6.34 -9.72 -8.11
C LYS A 89 -6.09 -10.10 -6.65
N ARG A 90 -5.79 -9.11 -5.80
CA ARG A 90 -5.52 -9.30 -4.36
C ARG A 90 -6.73 -9.06 -3.48
N ARG A 91 -7.88 -8.67 -4.06
CA ARG A 91 -9.13 -8.35 -3.36
C ARG A 91 -8.90 -7.35 -2.23
N THR A 92 -8.18 -6.27 -2.51
CA THR A 92 -7.87 -5.25 -1.49
C THR A 92 -8.96 -4.20 -1.34
N TYR A 93 -10.01 -4.24 -2.15
CA TYR A 93 -11.21 -3.43 -1.94
C TYR A 93 -11.99 -3.87 -0.70
N ARG A 94 -12.65 -2.92 -0.03
CA ARG A 94 -13.62 -3.23 1.03
C ARG A 94 -14.71 -4.19 0.48
N PRO A 95 -15.19 -5.17 1.28
CA PRO A 95 -14.86 -5.44 2.69
C PRO A 95 -13.60 -6.30 2.91
N TYR A 96 -12.92 -6.74 1.84
CA TYR A 96 -11.83 -7.72 1.94
C TYR A 96 -10.46 -7.09 2.19
N GLY A 97 -10.28 -5.82 1.82
CA GLY A 97 -9.15 -4.99 2.21
C GLY A 97 -9.60 -3.56 2.54
N ILE A 98 -8.69 -2.61 2.41
CA ILE A 98 -8.89 -1.21 2.82
C ILE A 98 -8.83 -0.21 1.65
N ASN A 99 -8.61 -0.66 0.41
CA ASN A 99 -8.85 0.21 -0.74
C ASN A 99 -10.34 0.58 -0.82
N VAL A 100 -10.62 1.86 -1.03
CA VAL A 100 -11.96 2.38 -1.34
C VAL A 100 -12.11 2.44 -2.86
N GLN A 101 -13.30 2.11 -3.36
CA GLN A 101 -13.63 2.39 -4.77
C GLN A 101 -13.88 3.90 -4.88
N GLU A 102 -13.16 4.55 -5.79
CA GLU A 102 -13.40 5.96 -6.17
C GLU A 102 -14.70 6.09 -6.96
#